data_AF-A0A411DMD4-F1
#
_entry.id   AF-A0A411DMD4-F1
#
_cell.length_a   1.000
_cell.length_b   1.000
_cell.length_c   1.000
_cell.angle_alpha   90.00
_cell.angle_beta   90.00
_cell.angle_gamma   90.00
#
_symmetry.space_group_name_H-M   'P 1'
#
loop_
_entity.id
_entity.type
_entity.pdbx_description
1 polymer ?
#
loop_
_entity_poly.entity_id
_entity_poly.type
_entity_poly.pdbx_seq_one_letter_code
_entity_poly.pdbx_strand_id
1 'polypeptide(L)'
;MILIIISCKKEDKKEVLLADREAPLGWIYLKMYDDNSFEFISQGMVRDKDVYSGSYELKNDTVYFKYRDSIPKAGSKAVIEKGFVNYINGSYHESVQVKLNKL
;
A
#
# COMPACT_ATOMS: atom_id res chain seq x y z
N MET A 1 32.95 -21.27 -13.35
CA MET A 1 32.19 -20.06 -12.94
C MET A 1 30.74 -20.49 -12.81
N ILE A 2 30.29 -20.77 -11.57
CA ILE A 2 28.94 -21.31 -11.32
C ILE A 2 27.99 -20.13 -11.19
N LEU A 3 27.11 -19.97 -12.17
CA LEU A 3 26.02 -19.01 -12.14
C LEU A 3 24.89 -19.60 -11.28
N ILE A 4 24.95 -19.34 -9.98
CA ILE A 4 23.83 -19.52 -9.07
C ILE A 4 22.68 -18.60 -9.48
N ILE A 5 21.74 -19.14 -10.27
CA ILE A 5 20.42 -18.57 -10.43
C ILE A 5 19.71 -18.68 -9.07
N ILE A 6 19.84 -17.65 -8.25
CA ILE A 6 18.96 -17.53 -7.08
C ILE A 6 17.59 -17.19 -7.69
N SER A 7 16.83 -18.23 -8.02
CA SER A 7 15.39 -18.11 -8.22
C SER A 7 14.87 -17.55 -6.90
N CYS A 8 14.65 -16.24 -6.87
CA CYS A 8 13.88 -15.59 -5.81
C CYS A 8 12.51 -16.24 -5.86
N LYS A 9 12.33 -17.32 -5.10
CA LYS A 9 11.01 -17.69 -4.61
C LYS A 9 10.52 -16.43 -3.91
N LYS A 10 9.57 -15.72 -4.53
CA LYS A 10 8.77 -14.75 -3.79
C LYS A 10 8.18 -15.57 -2.66
N GLU A 11 8.72 -15.44 -1.45
CA GLU A 11 8.03 -15.93 -0.26
C GLU A 11 6.59 -15.42 -0.38
N ASP A 12 5.63 -16.31 -0.15
CA ASP A 12 4.21 -15.97 -0.13
C ASP A 12 4.01 -14.95 1.00
N LYS A 13 4.19 -13.67 0.66
CA LYS A 13 4.06 -12.55 1.59
C LYS A 13 2.64 -12.57 2.12
N LYS A 14 2.49 -12.68 3.44
CA LYS A 14 1.16 -12.78 4.03
C LYS A 14 0.59 -11.40 4.21
N GLU A 15 -0.61 -11.17 3.66
CA GLU A 15 -1.28 -9.89 3.80
C GLU A 15 -1.76 -9.73 5.25
N VAL A 16 -1.27 -8.67 5.89
CA VAL A 16 -1.65 -8.28 7.26
C VAL A 16 -2.70 -7.18 7.25
N LEU A 17 -2.73 -6.34 6.22
CA LEU A 17 -3.80 -5.38 6.00
C LEU A 17 -4.14 -5.27 4.53
N LEU A 18 -5.44 -5.34 4.23
CA LEU A 18 -6.00 -5.03 2.93
C LEU A 18 -6.99 -3.89 3.11
N ALA A 19 -6.85 -2.85 2.32
CA ALA A 19 -7.83 -1.77 2.25
C ALA A 19 -8.07 -1.36 0.81
N ASP A 20 -9.30 -0.98 0.49
CA ASP A 20 -9.65 -0.52 -0.84
C ASP A 20 -10.70 0.59 -0.83
N ARG A 21 -10.75 1.32 -1.93
CA ARG A 21 -11.86 2.18 -2.28
C ARG A 21 -12.25 1.92 -3.72
N GLU A 22 -13.46 1.44 -3.89
CA GLU A 22 -14.13 1.38 -5.17
C GLU A 22 -14.88 2.70 -5.41
N ALA A 23 -14.60 3.36 -6.53
CA ALA A 23 -15.28 4.58 -6.95
C ALA A 23 -15.65 4.50 -8.44
N PRO A 24 -16.67 5.24 -8.91
CA PRO A 24 -17.09 5.22 -10.31
C PRO A 24 -15.99 5.56 -11.32
N LEU A 25 -14.91 6.21 -10.88
CA LEU A 25 -13.83 6.73 -11.71
C LEU A 25 -12.50 6.00 -11.53
N GLY A 26 -12.44 4.97 -10.67
CA GLY A 26 -11.22 4.21 -10.41
C GLY A 26 -11.22 3.46 -9.09
N TRP A 27 -10.15 2.71 -8.88
CA TRP A 27 -9.95 1.82 -7.75
C TRP A 27 -8.63 2.17 -7.07
N ILE A 28 -8.64 2.16 -5.75
CA ILE A 28 -7.42 2.24 -4.94
C ILE A 28 -7.35 0.98 -4.10
N TYR A 29 -6.18 0.33 -4.11
CA TYR A 29 -5.88 -0.81 -3.25
C TYR A 29 -4.62 -0.54 -2.44
N LEU A 30 -4.68 -0.83 -1.15
CA LEU A 30 -3.54 -0.89 -0.27
C LEU A 30 -3.39 -2.33 0.25
N LYS A 31 -2.21 -2.89 0.02
CA LYS A 31 -1.81 -4.19 0.57
C LYS A 31 -0.59 -3.98 1.45
N MET A 32 -0.66 -4.41 2.70
CA MET A 32 0.47 -4.45 3.62
C MET A 32 0.77 -5.90 3.96
N TYR A 33 2.06 -6.21 4.04
CA TYR A 33 2.56 -7.57 4.25
C TYR A 33 3.28 -7.70 5.60
N ASP A 34 3.43 -8.94 6.06
CA ASP A 34 4.11 -9.31 7.31
C ASP A 34 5.63 -9.04 7.32
N ASP A 35 6.24 -8.89 6.15
CA ASP A 35 7.65 -8.51 5.97
C ASP A 35 7.90 -6.99 6.00
N ASN A 36 6.93 -6.20 6.47
CA ASN A 36 6.92 -4.74 6.46
C ASN A 36 7.00 -4.11 5.05
N SER A 37 6.68 -4.86 3.99
CA SER A 37 6.50 -4.30 2.66
C SER A 37 5.04 -3.95 2.36
N PHE A 38 4.81 -3.10 1.37
CA PHE A 38 3.46 -2.75 0.94
C PHE A 38 3.39 -2.49 -0.56
N GLU A 39 2.16 -2.55 -1.08
CA GLU A 39 1.78 -2.12 -2.42
C GLU A 39 0.57 -1.19 -2.33
N PHE A 40 0.71 0.02 -2.85
CA PHE A 40 -0.37 0.97 -3.09
C PHE A 40 -0.63 1.05 -4.59
N ILE A 41 -1.82 0.65 -5.00
CA ILE A 41 -2.23 0.56 -6.39
C ILE A 41 -3.31 1.60 -6.63
N SER A 42 -3.08 2.49 -7.59
CA SER A 42 -4.05 3.47 -8.05
C SER A 42 -4.34 3.20 -9.51
N GLN A 43 -5.59 2.89 -9.85
CA GLN A 43 -6.00 2.65 -11.22
C GLN A 43 -7.25 3.46 -11.55
N GLY A 44 -7.12 4.37 -12.51
CA GLY A 44 -8.26 5.07 -13.08
C GLY A 44 -8.99 4.23 -14.12
N MET A 45 -10.24 4.60 -14.45
CA MET A 45 -11.03 3.91 -15.48
C MET A 45 -10.38 3.93 -16.89
N VAL A 46 -9.67 5.01 -17.21
CA VAL A 46 -9.05 5.28 -18.52
C VAL A 46 -7.52 5.40 -18.46
N ARG A 47 -6.93 5.27 -17.28
CA ARG A 47 -5.48 5.42 -17.07
C ARG A 47 -4.86 4.07 -16.73
N ASP A 48 -3.60 3.93 -17.09
CA ASP A 48 -2.79 2.79 -16.68
C ASP A 48 -2.72 2.68 -15.15
N LYS A 49 -2.48 1.46 -14.70
CA LYS A 49 -2.34 1.12 -13.29
C LYS A 49 -1.01 1.64 -12.76
N ASP A 50 -1.07 2.59 -11.84
CA ASP A 50 0.10 3.05 -11.08
C ASP A 50 0.30 2.15 -9.86
N VAL A 51 1.49 1.55 -9.74
CA VAL A 51 1.87 0.71 -8.59
C VAL A 51 3.00 1.38 -7.84
N TYR A 52 2.74 1.73 -6.59
CA TYR A 52 3.70 2.33 -5.67
C TYR A 52 4.04 1.30 -4.61
N SER A 53 5.30 0.86 -4.57
CA SER A 53 5.75 -0.16 -3.61
C SER A 53 6.87 0.37 -2.73
N GLY A 54 7.05 -0.28 -1.59
CA GLY A 54 8.06 0.13 -0.62
C GLY A 54 8.00 -0.66 0.67
N SER A 55 8.57 -0.08 1.73
CA SER A 55 8.45 -0.58 3.09
C SER A 55 7.60 0.38 3.92
N TYR A 56 6.98 -0.12 4.98
CA TYR A 56 6.22 0.71 5.92
C TYR A 56 6.76 0.54 7.35
N GLU A 57 6.46 1.52 8.19
CA GLU A 57 6.65 1.45 9.63
C GLU A 57 5.32 1.82 10.30
N LEU A 58 4.80 0.94 11.17
CA LEU A 58 3.61 1.21 11.95
C LEU A 58 4.03 1.66 13.35
N LYS A 59 3.61 2.87 13.76
CA LYS A 59 3.76 3.38 15.13
C LYS A 59 2.38 3.70 15.67
N ASN A 60 1.93 2.91 16.65
CA ASN A 60 0.58 2.96 17.18
C ASN A 60 -0.46 2.76 16.06
N ASP A 61 -1.27 3.77 15.76
CA ASP A 61 -2.26 3.81 14.69
C ASP A 61 -1.72 4.43 13.39
N THR A 62 -0.49 4.94 13.39
CA THR A 62 0.05 5.73 12.30
C THR A 62 1.03 4.92 11.46
N VAL A 63 0.74 4.80 10.16
CA VAL A 63 1.60 4.16 9.16
C VAL A 63 2.44 5.20 8.44
N TYR A 64 3.74 4.94 8.35
CA TYR A 64 4.71 5.71 7.58
C TYR A 64 5.17 4.89 6.39
N PHE A 65 4.85 5.33 5.17
CA PHE A 65 5.20 4.66 3.93
C PHE A 65 6.53 5.20 3.37
N LYS A 66 7.49 4.30 3.15
CA LYS A 66 8.75 4.59 2.46
C LYS A 66 8.71 3.98 1.07
N TYR A 67 8.29 4.79 0.11
CA TYR A 67 8.25 4.42 -1.30
C TYR A 67 9.65 4.23 -1.89
N ARG A 68 9.78 3.27 -2.81
CA ARG A 68 11.05 3.03 -3.52
C ARG A 68 11.30 4.05 -4.62
N ASP A 69 10.29 4.32 -5.44
CA ASP A 69 10.47 5.05 -6.70
C ASP A 69 9.82 6.44 -6.66
N SER A 70 8.52 6.50 -6.37
CA SER A 70 7.76 7.75 -6.35
C SER A 70 6.69 7.75 -5.26
N ILE A 71 6.30 8.93 -4.81
CA ILE A 71 5.28 9.12 -3.77
C ILE A 71 3.96 9.47 -4.47
N PRO A 72 2.86 8.74 -4.20
CA PRO A 72 1.56 9.08 -4.77
C PRO A 72 1.07 10.41 -4.20
N LYS A 73 0.15 11.07 -4.91
CA LYS A 73 -0.47 12.32 -4.45
C LYS A 73 -1.22 12.18 -3.11
N ALA A 74 -1.64 10.95 -2.75
CA ALA A 74 -2.20 10.63 -1.45
C ALA A 74 -1.21 10.85 -0.29
N GLY A 75 0.10 10.87 -0.56
CA GLY A 75 1.14 11.12 0.44
C GLY A 75 1.82 9.83 0.92
N SER A 76 2.54 9.96 2.04
CA SER A 76 3.39 8.92 2.62
C SER A 76 3.11 8.63 4.10
N LYS A 77 2.03 9.16 4.64
CA LYS A 77 1.63 8.99 6.03
C LYS A 77 0.13 8.81 6.12
N ALA A 78 -0.30 7.78 6.83
CA ALA A 78 -1.70 7.51 7.09
C ALA A 78 -1.97 7.14 8.54
N VAL A 79 -3.21 7.33 8.98
CA VAL A 79 -3.71 6.91 10.29
C VAL A 79 -4.78 5.84 10.08
N ILE A 80 -4.65 4.71 10.76
CA ILE A 80 -5.63 3.63 10.76
C ILE A 80 -6.61 3.90 11.90
N GLU A 81 -7.82 4.33 11.56
CA GLU A 81 -8.87 4.57 12.54
C GLU A 81 -10.24 4.19 11.97
N LYS A 82 -11.13 3.70 12.85
CA LYS A 82 -12.54 3.42 12.54
C LYS A 82 -12.76 2.53 11.30
N GLY A 83 -11.82 1.63 11.02
CA GLY A 83 -11.90 0.72 9.86
C GLY A 83 -11.46 1.36 8.54
N PHE A 84 -10.75 2.48 8.58
CA PHE A 84 -10.20 3.16 7.41
C PHE A 84 -8.71 3.44 7.58
N VAL A 85 -8.00 3.51 6.46
CA VAL A 85 -6.64 4.06 6.38
C VAL A 85 -6.76 5.45 5.77
N ASN A 86 -6.56 6.48 6.60
CA ASN A 86 -6.71 7.88 6.23
C ASN A 86 -5.36 8.52 5.97
N TYR A 87 -5.07 8.88 4.73
CA TYR A 87 -3.85 9.59 4.37
C TYR A 87 -3.92 11.06 4.80
N ILE A 88 -2.86 11.55 5.44
CA ILE A 88 -2.85 12.87 6.13
C ILE A 88 -1.77 13.83 5.67
N ASN A 89 -0.85 13.43 4.78
CA ASN A 89 0.23 14.29 4.27
C ASN A 89 0.31 14.32 2.73
N GLY A 90 -0.80 13.99 2.06
CA GLY A 90 -0.92 14.11 0.61
C GLY A 90 -1.30 15.51 0.15
N SER A 91 -1.32 15.69 -1.17
CA SER A 91 -1.88 16.89 -1.81
C SER A 91 -3.41 16.94 -1.72
N TYR A 92 -4.05 15.84 -1.34
CA TYR A 92 -5.50 15.73 -1.14
C TYR A 92 -5.78 14.68 -0.07
N HIS A 93 -6.97 14.76 0.55
CA HIS A 93 -7.41 13.77 1.53
C HIS A 93 -7.82 12.46 0.82
N GLU A 94 -7.15 11.36 1.14
CA GLU A 94 -7.46 10.03 0.61
C GLU A 94 -7.78 9.08 1.77
N SER A 95 -8.85 8.31 1.63
CA SER A 95 -9.28 7.34 2.63
C SER A 95 -9.70 6.05 1.94
N VAL A 96 -9.13 4.94 2.41
CA VAL A 96 -9.43 3.59 1.91
C VAL A 96 -9.99 2.73 3.04
N GLN A 97 -11.04 1.97 2.75
CA GLN A 97 -11.72 1.14 3.74
C GLN A 97 -10.96 -0.16 3.96
N VAL A 98 -10.68 -0.49 5.22
CA VAL A 98 -10.04 -1.74 5.61
C VAL A 98 -11.00 -2.91 5.39
N LYS A 99 -10.60 -3.88 4.57
CA LYS A 99 -11.31 -5.15 4.34
C LYS A 99 -10.72 -6.30 5.14
N LEU A 100 -9.42 -6.25 5.41
CA LEU A 100 -8.71 -7.21 6.25
C LEU A 100 -7.78 -6.47 7.20
N ASN A 101 -7.81 -6.84 8.47
CA ASN A 101 -6.86 -6.36 9.47
C ASN A 101 -6.36 -7.52 10.34
N LYS A 102 -5.07 -7.78 10.30
CA LYS A 102 -4.31 -8.74 11.11
C LYS A 102 -3.03 -8.09 11.70
N LEU A 103 -2.99 -6.76 11.73
CA LEU A 103 -1.92 -5.98 12.36
C LEU A 103 -1.88 -6.20 13.88
#